data_AF-A0A2K1ZAD6-F1
#
_entry.id   AF-A0A2K1ZAD6-F1
#
_cell.length_a   1.000
_cell.length_b   1.000
_cell.length_c   1.000
_cell.angle_alpha   90.00
_cell.angle_beta   90.00
_cell.angle_gamma   90.00
#
_symmetry.space_group_name_H-M   'P 1'
#
loop_
_entity.id
_entity.type
_entity.pdbx_description
1 polymer ?
#
loop_
_entity_poly.entity_id
_entity_poly.type
_entity_poly.pdbx_seq_one_letter_code
_entity_poly.pdbx_strand_id
1 'polypeptide(L)'
;MKGFGRLISRALLNQKRFELCREINTTCRLTPCRFIHVSSAMAPFLHSRGGAFSDCKTLKSSLHPEKWTLLTAQRRTMFIQTQSTPNPLSLMFHPGKPIMDVGSADFPNARSAMNSPLAKSIYEIDGITRVFFGSDFVTVTKSDDASWEFLEPEIFAAIMDFYSSGEPLFQDSKTASAKDTAISEDDSETVTMIKELLETRIRPAVRMMVEILSIGVLMRKLG
;
A
#
# COMPACT_ATOMS: atom_id res chain seq x y z
N MET A 1 15.65 23.53 -54.83
CA MET A 1 14.92 22.27 -55.12
C MET A 1 13.42 22.48 -54.90
N LYS A 2 12.57 21.48 -55.20
CA LYS A 2 11.09 21.61 -55.21
C LYS A 2 10.47 21.41 -53.82
N GLY A 3 9.43 22.17 -53.50
CA GLY A 3 8.65 22.02 -52.26
C GLY A 3 7.39 21.18 -52.44
N PHE A 4 7.18 20.23 -51.52
CA PHE A 4 5.96 19.45 -51.24
C PHE A 4 5.99 19.12 -49.73
N GLY A 5 4.89 19.02 -48.98
CA GLY A 5 3.51 19.34 -49.33
C GLY A 5 2.54 19.19 -48.15
N ARG A 6 1.76 20.25 -47.90
CA ARG A 6 0.40 20.32 -47.31
C ARG A 6 -0.08 19.27 -46.27
N LEU A 7 -0.48 19.82 -45.12
CA LEU A 7 -1.78 19.60 -44.44
C LEU A 7 -2.17 18.16 -44.01
N ILE A 8 -2.07 17.90 -42.70
CA ILE A 8 -3.09 17.11 -41.99
C ILE A 8 -3.60 17.93 -40.80
N SER A 9 -4.82 18.47 -40.94
CA SER A 9 -5.55 19.13 -39.85
C SER A 9 -6.77 18.29 -39.50
N ARG A 10 -6.75 17.56 -38.36
CA ARG A 10 -7.95 16.98 -37.71
C ARG A 10 -7.60 16.28 -36.38
N ALA A 11 -7.77 16.99 -35.26
CA ALA A 11 -7.87 16.41 -33.91
C ALA A 11 -8.56 17.36 -32.89
N LEU A 12 -9.45 18.27 -33.35
CA LEU A 12 -10.23 19.13 -32.44
C LEU A 12 -11.48 18.40 -31.92
N LEU A 13 -11.24 17.55 -30.91
CA LEU A 13 -12.19 16.91 -30.00
C LEU A 13 -11.29 16.30 -28.91
N ASN A 14 -11.28 16.74 -27.65
CA ASN A 14 -12.45 16.96 -26.79
C ASN A 14 -12.22 18.05 -25.71
N GLN A 15 -11.86 19.28 -26.10
CA GLN A 15 -11.56 20.37 -25.15
C GLN A 15 -12.84 21.12 -24.69
N LYS A 16 -13.74 20.46 -23.94
CA LYS A 16 -14.81 21.16 -23.18
C LYS A 16 -15.52 20.32 -22.10
N ARG A 17 -14.81 19.85 -21.05
CA ARG A 17 -15.48 19.32 -19.84
C ARG A 17 -14.70 19.35 -18.51
N PHE A 18 -13.87 20.36 -18.29
CA PHE A 18 -13.44 20.79 -16.96
C PHE A 18 -13.81 22.26 -16.76
N GLU A 19 -13.94 22.68 -15.49
CA GLU A 19 -14.30 24.04 -15.06
C GLU A 19 -15.66 24.60 -15.52
N LEU A 20 -16.76 24.06 -14.97
CA LEU A 20 -17.71 24.90 -14.22
C LEU A 20 -18.64 24.04 -13.35
N CYS A 21 -18.87 24.48 -12.10
CA CYS A 21 -19.83 23.92 -11.13
C CYS A 21 -19.58 22.47 -10.65
N ARG A 22 -19.66 22.15 -9.35
CA ARG A 22 -19.87 23.03 -8.18
C ARG A 22 -19.24 22.44 -6.93
N GLU A 23 -18.22 23.13 -6.43
CA GLU A 23 -17.73 22.99 -5.06
C GLU A 23 -18.84 23.41 -4.07
N ILE A 24 -19.11 22.58 -3.06
CA ILE A 24 -19.81 23.01 -1.82
C ILE A 24 -19.00 22.43 -0.66
N ASN A 25 -18.20 23.29 -0.05
CA ASN A 25 -17.26 22.92 1.00
C ASN A 25 -17.90 23.08 2.40
N THR A 26 -17.68 22.09 3.26
CA THR A 26 -17.52 22.20 4.74
C THR A 26 -18.61 22.75 5.69
N THR A 27 -18.40 22.42 6.97
CA THR A 27 -18.74 23.17 8.21
C THR A 27 -20.19 23.20 8.75
N CYS A 28 -20.46 22.21 9.60
CA CYS A 28 -20.59 22.37 11.06
C CYS A 28 -21.53 23.43 11.69
N ARG A 29 -22.49 22.91 12.50
CA ARG A 29 -23.03 23.46 13.77
C ARG A 29 -23.78 24.80 13.72
N LEU A 30 -25.05 24.79 14.14
CA LEU A 30 -25.52 25.50 15.35
C LEU A 30 -27.00 25.17 15.66
N THR A 31 -27.27 24.88 16.94
CA THR A 31 -28.60 24.95 17.61
C THR A 31 -28.50 26.06 18.68
N PRO A 32 -29.56 26.42 19.46
CA PRO A 32 -30.98 26.03 19.45
C PRO A 32 -31.96 27.24 19.47
N CYS A 33 -33.28 27.00 19.59
CA CYS A 33 -34.22 27.59 20.60
C CYS A 33 -35.65 27.93 20.10
N ARG A 34 -36.67 27.56 20.91
CA ARG A 34 -37.87 28.34 21.35
C ARG A 34 -38.86 28.92 20.29
N PHE A 35 -40.18 29.05 20.51
CA PHE A 35 -41.16 28.56 21.52
C PHE A 35 -42.60 28.94 21.06
N ILE A 36 -43.64 28.10 21.28
CA ILE A 36 -45.11 28.40 21.20
C ILE A 36 -45.66 29.01 19.86
N HIS A 37 -46.95 29.19 19.52
CA HIS A 37 -48.33 28.92 20.04
C HIS A 37 -49.30 29.00 18.80
N VAL A 38 -50.60 28.63 18.73
CA VAL A 38 -51.60 27.86 19.51
C VAL A 38 -52.90 27.71 18.66
N SER A 39 -53.83 26.79 18.99
CA SER A 39 -55.26 26.76 18.52
C SER A 39 -55.51 26.46 17.02
N SER A 40 -56.70 26.07 16.52
CA SER A 40 -57.99 25.46 16.98
C SER A 40 -58.82 25.21 15.66
N ALA A 41 -59.91 24.47 15.53
CA ALA A 41 -60.90 23.91 16.45
C ALA A 41 -61.48 22.56 15.94
N MET A 42 -62.35 21.93 16.74
CA MET A 42 -63.11 20.73 16.34
C MET A 42 -64.59 21.08 16.04
N ALA A 43 -65.23 20.30 15.17
CA ALA A 43 -66.69 20.17 15.10
C ALA A 43 -67.08 18.74 14.64
N PRO A 44 -68.22 18.16 15.09
CA PRO A 44 -68.49 16.72 14.93
C PRO A 44 -69.70 16.43 14.00
N PHE A 45 -70.01 15.15 13.74
CA PHE A 45 -71.25 14.49 14.22
C PHE A 45 -71.27 12.97 13.90
N LEU A 46 -72.10 12.21 14.62
CA LEU A 46 -72.32 10.77 14.48
C LEU A 46 -73.72 10.50 13.93
N HIS A 47 -73.90 9.55 12.98
CA HIS A 47 -74.64 8.29 13.20
C HIS A 47 -75.00 7.46 11.95
N SER A 48 -74.72 6.14 12.06
CA SER A 48 -75.59 5.01 11.69
C SER A 48 -75.88 4.63 10.22
N ARG A 49 -76.11 3.32 10.04
CA ARG A 49 -76.44 2.53 8.82
C ARG A 49 -75.35 2.51 7.72
N GLY A 50 -75.05 1.36 7.10
CA GLY A 50 -75.41 -0.02 7.47
C GLY A 50 -75.34 -1.02 6.31
N GLY A 51 -74.49 -2.05 6.44
CA GLY A 51 -74.56 -3.30 5.67
C GLY A 51 -73.86 -3.32 4.30
N ALA A 52 -72.77 -4.11 4.20
CA ALA A 52 -72.45 -5.01 3.09
C ALA A 52 -71.11 -5.74 3.38
N PHE A 53 -71.09 -7.07 3.32
CA PHE A 53 -69.84 -7.86 3.28
C PHE A 53 -69.38 -8.02 1.83
N SER A 54 -68.08 -7.88 1.55
CA SER A 54 -67.39 -8.47 0.39
C SER A 54 -65.87 -8.41 0.59
N ASP A 55 -65.15 -9.44 0.13
CA ASP A 55 -63.75 -9.70 0.47
C ASP A 55 -62.74 -8.63 0.00
N CYS A 56 -62.01 -8.03 0.95
CA CYS A 56 -60.69 -7.47 0.69
C CYS A 56 -59.60 -8.49 1.08
N LYS A 57 -59.00 -9.14 0.08
CA LYS A 57 -58.14 -10.32 0.24
C LYS A 57 -56.84 -10.01 0.99
N THR A 58 -56.39 -10.98 1.79
CA THR A 58 -55.16 -10.95 2.60
C THR A 58 -53.93 -10.47 1.83
N LEU A 59 -53.56 -9.19 2.00
CA LEU A 59 -52.26 -8.69 1.58
C LEU A 59 -51.17 -9.30 2.48
N LYS A 60 -50.55 -10.39 2.01
CA LYS A 60 -49.36 -10.96 2.64
C LYS A 60 -48.27 -9.90 2.64
N SER A 61 -47.90 -9.42 3.83
CA SER A 61 -46.73 -8.56 4.04
C SER A 61 -45.46 -9.37 3.74
N SER A 62 -45.03 -9.39 2.48
CA SER A 62 -43.73 -9.92 2.07
C SER A 62 -42.61 -8.98 2.49
N LEU A 63 -42.47 -8.80 3.81
CA LEU A 63 -41.26 -8.30 4.43
C LEU A 63 -40.18 -9.35 4.21
N HIS A 64 -39.59 -9.30 3.02
CA HIS A 64 -38.32 -9.95 2.75
C HIS A 64 -37.33 -9.34 3.77
N PRO A 65 -36.71 -10.14 4.66
CA PRO A 65 -35.66 -9.62 5.49
C PRO A 65 -34.52 -9.28 4.54
N GLU A 66 -34.37 -8.01 4.22
CA GLU A 66 -33.25 -7.51 3.43
C GLU A 66 -31.99 -8.06 4.08
N LYS A 67 -31.31 -8.93 3.34
CA LYS A 67 -30.09 -9.55 3.83
C LYS A 67 -29.06 -8.45 3.79
N TRP A 68 -28.87 -7.81 4.96
CA TRP A 68 -27.68 -7.02 5.26
C TRP A 68 -26.50 -7.96 5.05
N THR A 69 -26.07 -8.03 3.80
CA THR A 69 -24.85 -8.69 3.38
C THR A 69 -23.80 -7.88 4.08
N LEU A 70 -23.34 -8.40 5.22
CA LEU A 70 -22.33 -7.73 6.01
C LEU A 70 -21.17 -7.51 5.06
N LEU A 71 -20.98 -6.25 4.69
CA LEU A 71 -19.72 -5.79 4.14
C LEU A 71 -18.73 -5.92 5.29
N THR A 72 -18.26 -7.16 5.48
CA THR A 72 -16.97 -7.47 6.04
C THR A 72 -15.96 -6.80 5.13
N ALA A 73 -15.81 -5.49 5.30
CA ALA A 73 -14.69 -4.71 4.82
C ALA A 73 -13.47 -5.38 5.44
N GLN A 74 -12.94 -6.36 4.71
CA GLN A 74 -12.07 -7.37 5.28
C GLN A 74 -10.77 -6.67 5.62
N ARG A 75 -10.64 -6.31 6.89
CA ARG A 75 -9.58 -5.46 7.42
C ARG A 75 -8.27 -6.23 7.41
N ARG A 76 -7.69 -6.36 6.21
CA ARG A 76 -6.39 -6.98 5.93
C ARG A 76 -5.26 -6.09 6.44
N THR A 77 -5.24 -5.79 7.74
CA THR A 77 -4.11 -5.14 8.39
C THR A 77 -2.96 -6.14 8.50
N MET A 78 -2.18 -6.26 7.42
CA MET A 78 -0.77 -6.56 7.54
C MET A 78 -0.15 -5.45 8.40
N PHE A 79 0.67 -5.83 9.38
CA PHE A 79 1.39 -4.88 10.23
C PHE A 79 2.87 -4.94 9.88
N ILE A 80 3.35 -3.93 9.17
CA ILE A 80 4.75 -3.80 8.79
C ILE A 80 5.48 -3.12 9.96
N GLN A 81 6.54 -3.74 10.46
CA GLN A 81 7.40 -3.16 11.49
C GLN A 81 8.61 -2.47 10.87
N THR A 82 8.90 -1.25 11.32
CA THR A 82 10.06 -0.47 10.85
C THR A 82 11.20 -0.56 11.85
N GLN A 83 12.43 -0.74 11.37
CA GLN A 83 13.67 -0.80 12.17
C GLN A 83 14.72 0.16 11.61
N SER A 84 15.29 0.98 12.50
CA SER A 84 16.37 1.91 12.18
C SER A 84 17.68 1.15 11.91
N THR A 85 18.29 1.35 10.74
CA THR A 85 19.63 0.83 10.44
C THR A 85 20.71 1.80 10.97
N PRO A 86 22.00 1.40 11.07
CA PRO A 86 23.08 2.35 11.36
C PRO A 86 23.30 3.43 10.29
N ASN A 87 22.70 3.32 9.10
CA ASN A 87 22.71 4.35 8.08
C ASN A 87 21.42 5.19 8.17
N PRO A 88 21.48 6.51 8.44
CA PRO A 88 20.26 7.35 8.48
C PRO A 88 19.53 7.45 7.13
N LEU A 89 20.21 7.14 6.02
CA LEU A 89 19.61 7.08 4.68
C LEU A 89 18.96 5.73 4.36
N SER A 90 19.10 4.69 5.19
CA SER A 90 18.50 3.37 4.98
C SER A 90 17.59 2.95 6.13
N LEU A 91 16.40 2.43 5.79
CA LEU A 91 15.37 2.01 6.73
C LEU A 91 14.88 0.60 6.38
N MET A 92 14.64 -0.23 7.39
CA MET A 92 14.34 -1.65 7.23
C MET A 92 12.88 -1.94 7.62
N PHE A 93 12.16 -2.64 6.74
CA PHE A 93 10.72 -2.90 6.80
C PHE A 93 10.46 -4.40 6.88
N HIS A 94 9.81 -4.86 7.94
CA HIS A 94 9.45 -6.26 8.17
C HIS A 94 7.93 -6.46 7.99
N PRO A 95 7.46 -7.08 6.89
CA PRO A 95 6.03 -7.29 6.67
C PRO A 95 5.41 -8.43 7.52
N GLY A 96 6.21 -9.13 8.33
CA GLY A 96 5.74 -10.29 9.11
C GLY A 96 5.44 -11.53 8.25
N LYS A 97 5.95 -11.55 7.01
CA LYS A 97 5.96 -12.69 6.09
C LYS A 97 7.36 -12.79 5.47
N PRO A 98 7.79 -13.98 5.02
CA PRO A 98 8.93 -14.07 4.13
C PRO A 98 8.68 -13.30 2.83
N ILE A 99 9.78 -12.81 2.25
CA ILE A 99 9.89 -12.16 0.95
C ILE A 99 10.67 -13.12 0.04
N MET A 100 11.89 -13.51 0.44
CA MET A 100 12.70 -14.49 -0.27
C MET A 100 12.91 -15.75 0.57
N ASP A 101 12.56 -16.92 0.02
CA ASP A 101 12.78 -18.21 0.70
C ASP A 101 14.26 -18.57 0.87
N VAL A 102 15.10 -18.15 -0.08
CA VAL A 102 16.55 -18.44 -0.11
C VAL A 102 17.32 -17.24 -0.67
N GLY A 103 18.40 -16.85 0.03
CA GLY A 103 19.34 -15.84 -0.45
C GLY A 103 18.90 -14.40 -0.17
N SER A 104 19.28 -13.49 -1.06
CA SER A 104 18.96 -12.06 -1.01
C SER A 104 19.06 -11.46 -2.41
N ALA A 105 18.38 -10.35 -2.67
CA ALA A 105 18.42 -9.65 -3.96
C ALA A 105 18.63 -8.15 -3.74
N ASP A 106 19.52 -7.54 -4.53
CA ASP A 106 19.79 -6.10 -4.46
C ASP A 106 19.43 -5.39 -5.77
N PHE A 107 18.84 -4.21 -5.61
CA PHE A 107 18.38 -3.36 -6.71
C PHE A 107 19.01 -1.98 -6.51
N PRO A 108 20.21 -1.73 -7.07
CA PRO A 108 20.88 -0.44 -6.96
C PRO A 108 20.34 0.61 -7.93
N ASN A 109 19.60 0.17 -8.95
CA ASN A 109 19.03 1.01 -10.01
C ASN A 109 17.58 0.58 -10.29
N ALA A 110 16.71 1.54 -10.63
CA ALA A 110 15.34 1.25 -11.07
C ALA A 110 15.26 0.26 -12.25
N ARG A 111 16.27 0.23 -13.13
CA ARG A 111 16.37 -0.77 -14.23
C ARG A 111 16.47 -2.21 -13.70
N SER A 112 17.19 -2.44 -12.60
CA SER A 112 17.28 -3.77 -11.97
C SER A 112 15.97 -4.12 -11.27
N ALA A 113 15.30 -3.12 -10.69
CA ALA A 113 14.04 -3.29 -9.97
C ALA A 113 12.89 -3.81 -10.85
N MET A 114 12.92 -3.57 -12.17
CA MET A 114 11.92 -4.12 -13.11
C MET A 114 11.81 -5.65 -13.05
N ASN A 115 12.85 -6.36 -12.61
CA ASN A 115 12.83 -7.82 -12.46
C ASN A 115 11.86 -8.32 -11.37
N SER A 116 11.35 -7.43 -10.50
CA SER A 116 10.46 -7.74 -9.39
C SER A 116 9.31 -6.72 -9.30
N PRO A 117 8.03 -7.15 -9.28
CA PRO A 117 6.90 -6.22 -9.13
C PRO A 117 6.96 -5.38 -7.86
N LEU A 118 7.40 -5.97 -6.74
CA LEU A 118 7.59 -5.27 -5.46
C LEU A 118 8.74 -4.25 -5.51
N ALA A 119 9.88 -4.62 -6.11
CA ALA A 119 10.98 -3.67 -6.22
C ALA A 119 10.62 -2.50 -7.16
N LYS A 120 9.88 -2.79 -8.24
CA LYS A 120 9.36 -1.80 -9.18
C LYS A 120 8.39 -0.83 -8.49
N SER A 121 7.39 -1.32 -7.74
CA SER A 121 6.40 -0.45 -7.09
C SER A 121 7.03 0.46 -6.03
N ILE A 122 8.05 -0.03 -5.31
CA ILE A 122 8.85 0.81 -4.40
C ILE A 122 9.66 1.85 -5.19
N TYR A 123 10.32 1.48 -6.28
CA TYR A 123 11.08 2.42 -7.13
C TYR A 123 10.23 3.42 -7.94
N GLU A 124 8.90 3.31 -7.90
CA GLU A 124 7.97 4.27 -8.49
C GLU A 124 7.73 5.50 -7.58
N ILE A 125 8.19 5.42 -6.31
CA ILE A 125 8.15 6.50 -5.32
C ILE A 125 9.38 7.41 -5.50
N ASP A 126 9.15 8.72 -5.63
CA ASP A 126 10.20 9.72 -5.79
C ASP A 126 11.15 9.77 -4.58
N GLY A 127 12.45 9.81 -4.85
CA GLY A 127 13.49 9.93 -3.82
C GLY A 127 14.04 8.60 -3.26
N ILE A 128 13.65 7.45 -3.81
CA ILE A 128 14.28 6.16 -3.48
C ILE A 128 15.50 5.88 -4.37
N THR A 129 16.62 5.52 -3.75
CA THR A 129 17.92 5.31 -4.43
C THR A 129 18.29 3.84 -4.57
N ARG A 130 18.05 3.00 -3.55
CA ARG A 130 18.36 1.55 -3.55
C ARG A 130 17.33 0.75 -2.77
N VAL A 131 16.97 -0.42 -3.28
CA VAL A 131 16.12 -1.41 -2.60
C VAL A 131 16.91 -2.71 -2.43
N PHE A 132 16.72 -3.41 -1.31
CA PHE A 132 17.33 -4.69 -1.00
C PHE A 132 16.32 -5.62 -0.31
N PHE A 133 16.26 -6.88 -0.72
CA PHE A 133 15.44 -7.91 -0.10
C PHE A 133 16.33 -8.93 0.62
N GLY A 134 16.10 -9.09 1.93
CA GLY A 134 16.53 -10.26 2.69
C GLY A 134 15.44 -11.32 2.72
N SER A 135 15.53 -12.26 3.66
CA SER A 135 14.50 -13.29 3.86
C SER A 135 13.17 -12.69 4.31
N ASP A 136 13.18 -11.90 5.38
CA ASP A 136 12.00 -11.41 6.10
C ASP A 136 11.96 -9.88 6.24
N PHE A 137 12.76 -9.17 5.44
CA PHE A 137 12.84 -7.71 5.42
C PHE A 137 13.13 -7.12 4.03
N VAL A 138 12.55 -5.95 3.78
CA VAL A 138 12.98 -5.02 2.73
C VAL A 138 13.80 -3.90 3.37
N THR A 139 15.01 -3.63 2.88
CA THR A 139 15.73 -2.40 3.22
C THR A 139 15.61 -1.42 2.05
N VAL A 140 15.07 -0.24 2.33
CA VAL A 140 14.99 0.87 1.37
C VAL A 140 16.02 1.92 1.74
N THR A 141 16.70 2.48 0.74
CA THR A 141 17.59 3.64 0.89
C THR A 141 17.02 4.80 0.11
N LYS A 142 16.97 5.99 0.73
CA LYS A 142 16.49 7.23 0.12
C LYS A 142 17.63 8.08 -0.45
N SER A 143 17.31 9.16 -1.16
CA SER A 143 18.23 10.27 -1.43
C SER A 143 18.39 11.16 -0.20
N ASP A 144 19.40 12.01 -0.16
CA ASP A 144 19.57 12.99 0.92
C ASP A 144 18.37 13.96 1.01
N ASP A 145 17.86 14.41 -0.15
CA ASP A 145 16.81 15.43 -0.27
C ASP A 145 15.41 14.99 0.20
N ALA A 146 15.10 13.69 0.18
CA ALA A 146 13.78 13.16 0.55
C ALA A 146 13.61 12.99 2.08
N SER A 147 12.38 13.05 2.60
CA SER A 147 12.10 12.81 4.03
C SER A 147 11.35 11.50 4.28
N TRP A 148 11.66 10.83 5.39
CA TRP A 148 10.99 9.57 5.77
C TRP A 148 9.50 9.76 6.10
N GLU A 149 9.09 10.96 6.52
CA GLU A 149 7.70 11.33 6.86
C GLU A 149 6.70 11.09 5.71
N PHE A 150 7.16 11.22 4.46
CA PHE A 150 6.35 10.93 3.26
C PHE A 150 6.68 9.57 2.64
N LEU A 151 7.95 9.13 2.71
CA LEU A 151 8.37 7.84 2.13
C LEU A 151 7.80 6.64 2.89
N GLU A 152 7.76 6.65 4.23
CA GLU A 152 7.25 5.52 5.03
C GLU A 152 5.80 5.12 4.66
N PRO A 153 4.80 6.03 4.63
CA PRO A 153 3.43 5.65 4.27
C PRO A 153 3.28 5.14 2.82
N GLU A 154 4.06 5.63 1.86
CA GLU A 154 4.01 5.14 0.47
C GLU A 154 4.70 3.78 0.31
N ILE A 155 5.84 3.55 0.98
CA ILE A 155 6.50 2.24 1.03
C ILE A 155 5.58 1.20 1.70
N PHE A 156 4.88 1.57 2.78
CA PHE A 156 3.88 0.68 3.40
C PHE A 156 2.75 0.33 2.40
N ALA A 157 2.24 1.30 1.65
CA ALA A 157 1.20 1.06 0.65
C ALA A 157 1.69 0.08 -0.44
N ALA A 158 2.86 0.34 -1.04
CA ALA A 158 3.45 -0.51 -2.09
C ALA A 158 3.66 -1.96 -1.63
N ILE A 159 4.09 -2.18 -0.38
CA ILE A 159 4.25 -3.52 0.22
C ILE A 159 2.88 -4.17 0.47
N MET A 160 1.91 -3.45 1.04
CA MET A 160 0.57 -3.98 1.32
C MET A 160 -0.19 -4.36 0.05
N ASP A 161 -0.05 -3.58 -1.02
CA ASP A 161 -0.72 -3.82 -2.30
C ASP A 161 -0.11 -5.04 -3.01
N PHE A 162 1.22 -5.19 -3.05
CA PHE A 162 1.88 -6.40 -3.57
C PHE A 162 1.43 -7.67 -2.84
N TYR A 163 1.42 -7.66 -1.50
CA TYR A 163 0.90 -8.80 -0.71
C TYR A 163 -0.63 -8.97 -0.77
N SER A 164 -1.35 -8.04 -1.40
CA SER A 164 -2.80 -8.11 -1.61
C SER A 164 -3.19 -8.51 -3.04
N SER A 165 -2.35 -8.21 -4.05
CA SER A 165 -2.49 -8.73 -5.41
C SER A 165 -2.05 -10.19 -5.51
N GLY A 166 -1.02 -10.57 -4.74
CA GLY A 166 -0.48 -11.94 -4.75
C GLY A 166 0.39 -12.24 -5.97
N GLU A 167 0.98 -11.20 -6.58
CA GLU A 167 1.90 -11.33 -7.71
C GLU A 167 3.20 -12.07 -7.33
N PRO A 168 3.86 -12.74 -8.30
CA PRO A 168 5.14 -13.39 -8.05
C PRO A 168 6.23 -12.34 -7.76
N LEU A 169 7.10 -12.60 -6.78
CA LEU A 169 8.14 -11.64 -6.39
C LEU A 169 9.14 -11.34 -7.52
N PHE A 170 9.38 -12.29 -8.43
CA PHE A 170 10.26 -12.12 -9.59
C PHE A 170 9.51 -12.49 -10.87
N GLN A 171 9.69 -11.70 -11.93
CA GLN A 171 9.15 -12.02 -13.25
C GLN A 171 10.00 -13.09 -13.96
N ASP A 172 11.33 -13.03 -13.79
CA ASP A 172 12.28 -14.02 -14.31
C ASP A 172 12.75 -14.99 -13.23
N SER A 173 12.38 -16.27 -13.35
CA SER A 173 12.77 -17.35 -12.41
C SER A 173 14.28 -17.57 -12.29
N LYS A 174 15.08 -17.07 -13.25
CA LYS A 174 16.54 -17.20 -13.29
C LYS A 174 17.27 -16.24 -12.36
N THR A 175 16.61 -15.18 -11.90
CA THR A 175 17.22 -14.09 -11.10
C THR A 175 17.20 -14.35 -9.60
N ALA A 176 16.36 -15.28 -9.12
CA ALA A 176 16.16 -15.55 -7.69
C ALA A 176 17.33 -16.28 -6.99
N SER A 177 18.36 -16.71 -7.71
CA SER A 177 19.48 -17.48 -7.15
C SER A 177 20.66 -16.58 -6.80
N ALA A 178 20.95 -16.42 -5.50
CA ALA A 178 22.05 -15.62 -4.95
C ALA A 178 23.45 -16.28 -5.14
N LYS A 179 23.76 -16.70 -6.37
CA LYS A 179 24.92 -17.52 -6.74
C LYS A 179 26.28 -16.95 -6.34
N ASP A 180 26.40 -15.63 -6.26
CA ASP A 180 27.68 -14.95 -6.01
C ASP A 180 28.28 -15.26 -4.62
N THR A 181 27.45 -15.60 -3.64
CA THR A 181 27.91 -15.76 -2.23
C THR A 181 28.08 -17.21 -1.77
N ALA A 182 27.70 -18.20 -2.57
CA ALA A 182 28.07 -19.59 -2.36
C ALA A 182 29.45 -19.85 -2.98
N ILE A 183 30.22 -20.80 -2.43
CA ILE A 183 31.38 -21.37 -3.12
C ILE A 183 30.82 -22.35 -4.17
N SER A 184 31.11 -22.08 -5.44
CA SER A 184 30.75 -22.92 -6.58
C SER A 184 31.94 -23.76 -7.01
N GLU A 185 31.72 -24.96 -7.53
CA GLU A 185 32.77 -25.77 -8.14
C GLU A 185 33.29 -25.19 -9.48
N ASP A 186 32.57 -24.19 -10.03
CA ASP A 186 33.01 -23.34 -11.15
C ASP A 186 33.87 -22.12 -10.72
N ASP A 187 34.04 -21.83 -9.41
CA ASP A 187 34.83 -20.69 -8.95
C ASP A 187 36.35 -20.94 -9.11
N SER A 188 37.08 -19.93 -9.58
CA SER A 188 38.56 -19.99 -9.57
C SER A 188 39.12 -20.03 -8.15
N GLU A 189 40.28 -20.66 -7.97
CA GLU A 189 40.97 -20.81 -6.68
C GLU A 189 41.08 -19.49 -5.90
N THR A 190 41.38 -18.39 -6.58
CA THR A 190 41.44 -17.03 -6.01
C THR A 190 40.08 -16.55 -5.48
N VAL A 191 38.99 -16.81 -6.21
CA VAL A 191 37.63 -16.45 -5.79
C VAL A 191 37.20 -17.30 -4.59
N THR A 192 37.51 -18.59 -4.59
CA THR A 192 37.26 -19.49 -3.46
C THR A 192 37.99 -19.04 -2.19
N MET A 193 39.26 -18.67 -2.29
CA MET A 193 40.04 -18.11 -1.16
C MET A 193 39.44 -16.77 -0.66
N ILE A 194 38.96 -15.90 -1.56
CA ILE A 194 38.29 -14.65 -1.18
C ILE A 194 36.96 -14.93 -0.44
N LYS A 195 36.16 -15.89 -0.93
CA LYS A 195 34.91 -16.32 -0.28
C LYS A 195 35.15 -16.92 1.11
N GLU A 196 36.20 -17.71 1.29
CA GLU A 196 36.61 -18.25 2.58
C GLU A 196 37.02 -17.15 3.58
N LEU A 197 37.83 -16.18 3.15
CA LEU A 197 38.25 -15.05 3.99
C LEU A 197 37.08 -14.13 4.38
N LEU A 198 36.09 -13.96 3.49
CA LEU A 198 34.86 -13.22 3.76
C LEU A 198 34.02 -13.90 4.88
N GLU A 199 33.82 -15.21 4.81
CA GLU A 199 33.04 -15.95 5.81
C GLU A 199 33.79 -16.09 7.14
N THR A 200 35.10 -16.36 7.12
CA THR A 200 35.87 -16.62 8.34
C THR A 200 36.22 -15.37 9.15
N ARG A 201 36.32 -14.19 8.52
CA ARG A 201 36.80 -12.96 9.20
C ARG A 201 35.85 -11.78 9.15
N ILE A 202 35.21 -11.52 8.00
CA ILE A 202 34.42 -10.31 7.79
C ILE A 202 32.99 -10.51 8.32
N ARG A 203 32.31 -11.61 7.95
CA ARG A 203 30.94 -11.90 8.39
C ARG A 203 30.77 -12.05 9.92
N PRO A 204 31.73 -12.57 10.71
CA PRO A 204 31.64 -12.58 12.17
C PRO A 204 31.77 -11.18 12.78
N ALA A 205 32.70 -10.36 12.29
CA ALA A 205 32.88 -8.99 12.76
C ALA A 205 31.64 -8.12 12.50
N VAL A 206 31.03 -8.24 11.32
CA VAL A 206 29.78 -7.54 10.98
C VAL A 206 28.62 -8.01 11.87
N ARG A 207 28.48 -9.32 12.13
CA ARG A 207 27.46 -9.86 13.04
C ARG A 207 27.58 -9.27 14.45
N MET A 208 28.77 -9.31 15.06
CA MET A 208 29.00 -8.72 16.38
C MET A 208 28.70 -7.21 16.40
N MET A 209 29.07 -6.47 15.35
CA MET A 209 28.82 -5.03 15.28
C MET A 209 27.32 -4.70 15.17
N VAL A 210 26.53 -5.47 14.40
CA VAL A 210 25.07 -5.33 14.32
C VAL A 210 24.39 -5.71 15.64
N GLU A 211 24.89 -6.71 16.35
CA GLU A 211 24.38 -7.15 17.65
C GLU A 211 24.62 -6.08 18.74
N ILE A 212 25.83 -5.51 18.80
CA ILE A 212 26.17 -4.38 19.68
C ILE A 212 25.29 -3.14 19.37
N LEU A 213 25.08 -2.83 18.09
CA LEU A 213 24.17 -1.74 17.67
C LEU A 213 22.73 -1.99 18.10
N SER A 214 22.26 -3.23 17.98
CA SER A 214 20.90 -3.64 18.38
C SER A 214 20.70 -3.50 19.89
N ILE A 215 21.69 -3.92 20.70
CA ILE A 215 21.70 -3.71 22.15
C ILE A 215 21.70 -2.21 22.49
N GLY A 216 22.49 -1.39 21.79
CA GLY A 216 22.53 0.06 21.98
C GLY A 216 21.24 0.80 21.57
N VAL A 217 20.50 0.27 20.60
CA VAL A 217 19.14 0.76 20.26
C VAL A 217 18.12 0.32 21.31
N LEU A 218 18.19 -0.92 21.78
CA LEU A 218 17.30 -1.44 22.83
C LEU A 218 17.47 -0.70 24.16
N MET A 219 18.71 -0.43 24.59
CA MET A 219 19.01 0.31 25.82
C MET A 219 18.44 1.75 25.77
N ARG A 220 18.50 2.42 24.62
CA ARG A 220 17.89 3.75 24.40
C ARG A 220 16.35 3.74 24.32
N LYS A 221 15.72 2.57 24.40
CA LYS A 221 14.25 2.39 24.40
C LYS A 221 13.72 1.90 25.76
N LEU A 222 14.58 1.85 26.77
CA LEU A 222 14.30 1.35 28.13
C LEU A 222 14.64 2.38 29.24
N GLY A 223 14.91 3.64 28.86
CA GLY A 223 15.11 4.78 29.75
C GLY A 223 14.49 6.04 29.16
#